data_AF-V5I3J0-F1
#
_entry.id   AF-V5I3J0-F1
#
_cell.length_a   1.000
_cell.length_b   1.000
_cell.length_c   1.000
_cell.angle_alpha   90.00
_cell.angle_beta   90.00
_cell.angle_gamma   90.00
#
_symmetry.space_group_name_H-M   'P 1'
#
loop_
_entity.id
_entity.type
_entity.pdbx_description
1 polymer ?
#
loop_
_entity_poly.entity_id
_entity_poly.type
_entity_poly.pdbx_seq_one_letter_code
_entity_poly.pdbx_strand_id
1 'polypeptide(L)'
;ALWIGLENLHELTSIPNNQQALRIELKRKGEKKPTVLLYHKFIVGSKPENYKLTIADYEGPNGYDALSYHNGAVFTIKKSLTQTPDKDKCSDRLSGGWWFKECNKANLNGRKFEYATEFKTSKALGITWHIKDKDQSYYYSYHNVEMKIRDDDFGFCTGRLKS
;
A
#
# COMPACT_ATOMS: atom_id res chain seq x y z
N ALA A 1 6.15 -1.75 -13.91
CA ALA A 1 6.13 -1.31 -12.51
C ALA A 1 7.54 -1.47 -11.95
N LEU A 2 7.97 -0.56 -11.08
CA LEU A 2 9.25 -0.70 -10.37
C LEU A 2 8.93 -1.08 -8.91
N TRP A 3 9.56 -2.15 -8.44
CA TRP A 3 9.57 -2.53 -7.03
C TRP A 3 11.03 -2.55 -6.61
N ILE A 4 11.40 -1.73 -5.61
CA ILE A 4 12.80 -1.55 -5.24
C ILE A 4 13.39 -2.78 -4.54
N GLY A 5 12.56 -3.75 -4.13
CA GLY A 5 13.01 -4.96 -3.44
C GLY A 5 12.85 -4.89 -1.92
N LEU A 6 12.57 -6.02 -1.28
CA LEU A 6 12.31 -6.08 0.16
C LEU A 6 13.58 -5.85 1.00
N GLU A 7 14.74 -6.32 0.53
CA GLU A 7 16.01 -6.07 1.21
C GLU A 7 16.35 -4.58 1.20
N ASN A 8 16.24 -3.93 0.04
CA ASN A 8 16.43 -2.47 -0.07
C ASN A 8 15.44 -1.70 0.81
N LEU A 9 14.18 -2.13 0.89
CA LEU A 9 13.22 -1.53 1.81
C LEU A 9 13.64 -1.71 3.27
N HIS A 10 14.11 -2.90 3.65
CA HIS A 10 14.60 -3.16 5.00
C HIS A 10 15.78 -2.25 5.36
N GLU A 11 16.82 -2.22 4.52
CA GLU A 11 18.01 -1.40 4.70
C GLU A 11 17.67 0.09 4.82
N LEU A 12 16.80 0.59 3.94
CA LEU A 12 16.40 2.00 3.94
C LEU A 12 15.55 2.38 5.15
N THR A 13 14.80 1.44 5.73
CA THR A 13 13.78 1.73 6.77
C THR A 13 14.14 1.30 8.18
N SER A 14 15.24 0.57 8.36
CA SER A 14 15.68 0.05 9.65
C SER A 14 16.91 0.77 10.20
N ILE A 15 17.15 2.01 9.76
CA ILE A 15 18.30 2.82 10.19
C ILE A 15 18.15 3.16 11.69
N PRO A 16 19.12 2.78 12.54
CA PRO A 16 19.06 3.11 13.96
C PRO A 16 18.98 4.63 14.19
N ASN A 17 18.13 5.06 15.12
CA ASN A 17 17.92 6.47 15.51
C ASN A 17 17.45 7.41 14.38
N ASN A 18 16.99 6.89 13.24
CA ASN A 18 16.46 7.69 12.15
C ASN A 18 15.16 7.07 11.61
N GLN A 19 14.04 7.50 12.18
CA GLN A 19 12.72 7.03 11.77
C GLN A 19 12.44 7.44 10.33
N GLN A 20 12.00 6.49 9.51
CA GLN A 20 11.59 6.76 8.14
C GLN A 20 10.08 6.96 8.04
N ALA A 21 9.69 7.96 7.26
CA ALA A 21 8.33 8.21 6.84
C ALA A 21 8.07 7.65 5.43
N LEU A 22 6.84 7.17 5.23
CA LEU A 22 6.33 6.74 3.93
C LEU A 22 5.32 7.76 3.40
N ARG A 23 5.51 8.18 2.16
CA ARG A 23 4.54 8.98 1.40
C ARG A 23 4.00 8.19 0.23
N ILE A 24 2.68 8.07 0.17
CA ILE A 24 1.95 7.41 -0.91
C ILE A 24 1.18 8.47 -1.71
N GLU A 25 1.35 8.45 -3.03
CA GLU A 25 0.52 9.20 -3.96
C GLU A 25 -0.42 8.26 -4.73
N LEU A 26 -1.72 8.44 -4.55
CA LEU A 26 -2.76 7.67 -5.25
C LEU A 26 -3.49 8.56 -6.26
N LYS A 27 -3.20 8.40 -7.55
CA LYS A 27 -3.91 9.12 -8.61
C LYS A 27 -5.00 8.23 -9.20
N ARG A 28 -6.25 8.43 -8.76
CA ARG A 28 -7.43 7.76 -9.33
C ARG A 28 -7.66 8.19 -10.78
N LYS A 29 -8.15 7.28 -11.61
CA LYS A 29 -8.52 7.59 -13.01
C LYS A 29 -9.62 8.65 -13.01
N GLY A 30 -9.42 9.71 -13.79
CA GLY A 30 -10.35 10.85 -13.88
C GLY A 30 -10.09 11.97 -12.85
N GLU A 31 -9.26 11.76 -11.84
CA GLU A 31 -8.92 12.80 -10.86
C GLU A 31 -7.74 13.66 -11.34
N LYS A 32 -7.84 14.97 -11.14
CA LYS A 32 -6.80 15.93 -11.54
C LYS A 32 -5.54 15.83 -10.67
N LYS A 33 -5.71 15.64 -9.35
CA LYS A 33 -4.64 15.60 -8.36
C LYS A 33 -4.60 14.23 -7.66
N PRO A 34 -3.42 13.75 -7.24
CA PRO A 34 -3.32 12.56 -6.41
C PRO A 34 -3.87 12.83 -5.01
N THR A 35 -4.41 11.78 -4.39
CA THR A 35 -4.58 11.74 -2.92
C THR A 35 -3.22 11.42 -2.31
N VAL A 36 -2.77 12.24 -1.36
CA VAL A 36 -1.49 12.04 -0.66
C VAL A 36 -1.78 11.49 0.73
N LEU A 37 -0.99 10.48 1.11
CA LEU A 37 -1.09 9.78 2.39
C LEU A 37 0.31 9.70 2.98
N LEU A 38 0.45 10.05 4.25
CA LEU A 38 1.71 10.03 4.98
C LEU A 38 1.60 9.05 6.15
N TYR A 39 2.67 8.34 6.41
CA TYR A 39 2.86 7.54 7.62
C TYR A 39 4.23 7.93 8.17
N HIS A 40 4.27 8.57 9.32
CA HIS A 40 5.52 9.07 9.91
C HIS A 40 6.42 7.96 10.43
N LYS A 41 5.88 6.74 10.56
CA LYS A 41 6.65 5.55 10.87
C LYS A 41 6.41 4.47 9.82
N PHE A 42 7.46 4.08 9.11
CA PHE A 42 7.45 2.99 8.15
C PHE A 42 8.74 2.17 8.27
N ILE A 43 8.62 0.92 8.69
CA ILE A 43 9.72 -0.02 8.88
C ILE A 43 9.36 -1.34 8.22
N VAL A 44 10.28 -1.87 7.43
CA VAL A 44 10.24 -3.23 6.89
C VAL A 44 11.26 -4.07 7.63
N GLY A 45 10.80 -5.12 8.30
CA GLY A 45 11.64 -6.02 9.06
C GLY A 45 12.67 -6.75 8.20
N SER A 46 13.60 -7.41 8.85
CA SER A 46 14.64 -8.18 8.17
C SER A 46 14.08 -9.43 7.48
N LYS A 47 14.89 -10.09 6.65
CA LYS A 47 14.54 -11.37 6.03
C LYS A 47 14.15 -12.46 7.06
N PRO A 48 14.86 -12.66 8.19
CA PRO A 48 14.43 -13.58 9.25
C PRO A 48 13.06 -13.24 9.87
N GLU A 49 12.69 -11.98 9.88
CA GLU A 49 11.37 -11.51 10.34
C GLU A 49 10.30 -11.57 9.23
N ASN A 50 10.61 -12.18 8.09
CA ASN A 50 9.74 -12.27 6.91
C ASN A 50 9.28 -10.89 6.41
N TYR A 51 10.15 -9.90 6.50
CA TYR A 51 9.89 -8.53 6.06
C TYR A 51 8.60 -7.93 6.64
N LYS A 52 8.35 -8.19 7.93
CA LYS A 52 7.20 -7.68 8.68
C LYS A 52 7.05 -6.17 8.55
N LEU A 53 5.84 -5.70 8.23
CA LEU A 53 5.52 -4.28 8.19
C LEU A 53 5.29 -3.75 9.60
N THR A 54 5.99 -2.68 9.97
CA THR A 54 5.60 -1.80 11.08
C THR A 54 5.27 -0.44 10.49
N ILE A 55 4.03 0.01 10.69
CA ILE A 55 3.55 1.29 10.18
C ILE A 55 2.66 1.99 11.21
N ALA A 56 2.83 3.30 11.35
CA ALA A 56 2.07 4.10 12.31
C ALA A 56 2.03 5.58 11.89
N ASP A 57 1.41 6.40 12.75
CA ASP A 57 1.43 7.86 12.68
C ASP A 57 0.94 8.35 11.32
N TYR A 58 -0.27 7.91 10.95
CA TYR A 58 -0.92 8.29 9.71
C TYR A 58 -1.32 9.78 9.71
N GLU A 59 -0.95 10.48 8.65
CA GLU A 59 -1.44 11.82 8.31
C GLU A 59 -2.04 11.81 6.89
N GLY A 60 -3.31 12.18 6.77
CA GLY A 60 -4.00 12.25 5.49
C GLY A 60 -5.50 12.44 5.63
N PRO A 61 -6.26 12.34 4.52
CA PRO A 61 -7.70 12.49 4.56
C PRO A 61 -8.38 11.47 5.48
N ASN A 62 -9.43 11.89 6.17
CA ASN A 62 -10.23 11.02 7.03
C ASN A 62 -10.78 9.83 6.25
N GLY A 63 -10.65 8.63 6.83
CA GLY A 63 -11.13 7.37 6.26
C GLY A 63 -10.22 6.75 5.20
N TYR A 64 -9.13 7.40 4.79
CA TYR A 64 -8.19 6.87 3.79
C TYR A 64 -7.05 6.05 4.40
N ASP A 65 -7.01 5.82 5.71
CA ASP A 65 -5.98 4.99 6.34
C ASP A 65 -6.24 3.48 6.13
N ALA A 66 -5.89 2.98 4.96
CA ALA A 66 -6.05 1.58 4.61
C ALA A 66 -4.80 0.74 4.96
N LEU A 67 -3.61 1.33 4.99
CA LEU A 67 -2.36 0.58 5.18
C LEU A 67 -2.11 0.27 6.65
N SER A 68 -2.58 1.09 7.61
CA SER A 68 -2.47 0.77 9.04
C SER A 68 -3.15 -0.55 9.42
N TYR A 69 -4.18 -0.96 8.69
CA TYR A 69 -4.80 -2.28 8.90
C TYR A 69 -3.77 -3.42 8.78
N HIS A 70 -2.82 -3.27 7.85
CA HIS A 70 -1.78 -4.26 7.55
C HIS A 70 -0.58 -4.19 8.51
N ASN A 71 -0.58 -3.28 9.49
CA ASN A 71 0.46 -3.21 10.51
C ASN A 71 0.65 -4.56 11.21
N GLY A 72 1.90 -4.96 11.39
CA GLY A 72 2.34 -6.23 11.97
C GLY A 72 2.29 -7.44 11.05
N ALA A 73 1.80 -7.30 9.81
CA ALA A 73 1.75 -8.42 8.87
C ALA A 73 3.12 -8.70 8.24
N VAL A 74 3.40 -9.97 7.98
CA VAL A 74 4.58 -10.41 7.20
C VAL A 74 4.31 -10.31 5.71
N PHE A 75 5.36 -10.14 4.91
CA PHE A 75 5.20 -10.06 3.46
C PHE A 75 4.86 -11.44 2.89
N THR A 76 3.83 -11.52 2.05
CA THR A 76 3.42 -12.76 1.38
C THR A 76 3.13 -12.51 -0.10
N ILE A 77 3.25 -13.55 -0.91
CA ILE A 77 2.97 -13.50 -2.35
C ILE A 77 1.70 -14.30 -2.62
N LYS A 78 0.73 -13.67 -3.27
CA LYS A 78 -0.52 -14.31 -3.73
C LYS A 78 -0.51 -14.35 -5.26
N LYS A 79 -0.75 -15.52 -5.83
CA LYS A 79 -0.81 -15.82 -7.26
C LYS A 79 -2.16 -16.46 -7.58
N SER A 80 -3.17 -15.65 -7.87
CA SER A 80 -4.51 -16.10 -8.29
C SER A 80 -4.57 -17.00 -9.57
N LEU A 81 -3.45 -17.47 -10.11
CA LEU A 81 -3.40 -18.46 -11.20
C LEU A 81 -3.38 -19.91 -10.69
N THR A 82 -3.26 -20.15 -9.39
CA THR A 82 -3.23 -21.51 -8.82
C THR A 82 -4.62 -22.14 -8.74
N GLN A 83 -4.71 -23.47 -8.87
CA GLN A 83 -5.98 -24.22 -8.78
C GLN A 83 -6.65 -24.07 -7.41
N THR A 84 -5.87 -23.90 -6.34
CA THR A 84 -6.36 -23.47 -5.04
C THR A 84 -6.40 -21.94 -5.00
N PRO A 85 -7.53 -21.32 -4.64
CA PRO A 85 -7.62 -19.86 -4.60
C PRO A 85 -6.66 -19.31 -3.55
N ASP A 86 -5.71 -18.48 -4.00
CA ASP A 86 -4.89 -17.62 -3.17
C ASP A 86 -5.75 -16.47 -2.60
N LYS A 87 -6.69 -16.87 -1.74
CA LYS A 87 -7.71 -16.02 -1.14
C LYS A 87 -7.33 -15.56 0.26
N ASP A 88 -8.02 -14.51 0.69
CA ASP A 88 -8.16 -14.15 2.09
C ASP A 88 -9.60 -14.47 2.53
N LYS A 89 -10.05 -14.03 3.70
CA LYS A 89 -11.44 -14.28 4.15
C LYS A 89 -12.48 -13.34 3.51
N CYS A 90 -12.05 -12.24 2.90
CA CYS A 90 -12.92 -11.20 2.33
C CYS A 90 -12.94 -11.18 0.79
N SER A 91 -12.07 -11.94 0.14
CA SER A 91 -11.94 -11.99 -1.30
C SER A 91 -11.44 -13.34 -1.78
N ASP A 92 -12.12 -13.89 -2.78
CA ASP A 92 -11.80 -15.16 -3.40
C ASP A 92 -10.45 -15.19 -4.12
N ARG A 93 -9.88 -14.02 -4.42
CA ARG A 93 -8.63 -13.92 -5.18
C ARG A 93 -7.83 -12.68 -4.78
N LEU A 94 -6.52 -12.85 -4.63
CA LEU A 94 -5.55 -11.78 -4.49
C LEU A 94 -4.40 -11.98 -5.49
N SER A 95 -3.68 -10.90 -5.79
CA SER A 95 -2.46 -11.01 -6.58
C SER A 95 -1.37 -10.05 -6.13
N GLY A 96 -0.13 -10.43 -6.42
CA GLY A 96 1.06 -9.64 -6.10
C GLY A 96 1.66 -10.02 -4.74
N GLY A 97 2.76 -9.35 -4.42
CA GLY A 97 3.38 -9.44 -3.11
C GLY A 97 2.95 -8.26 -2.24
N TRP A 98 2.41 -8.54 -1.05
CA TRP A 98 1.97 -7.51 -0.11
C TRP A 98 1.97 -8.04 1.33
N TRP A 99 1.80 -7.12 2.28
CA TRP A 99 1.60 -7.42 3.70
C TRP A 99 0.15 -7.81 4.01
N PHE A 100 -0.34 -8.89 3.40
CA PHE A 100 -1.73 -9.33 3.55
C PHE A 100 -2.06 -9.82 4.97
N LYS A 101 -3.27 -9.54 5.45
CA LYS A 101 -3.85 -10.13 6.69
C LYS A 101 -5.10 -10.96 6.35
N GLU A 102 -6.00 -11.11 7.32
CA GLU A 102 -7.27 -11.83 7.18
C GLU A 102 -8.13 -11.31 6.02
N CYS A 103 -8.09 -10.00 5.75
CA CYS A 103 -8.77 -9.37 4.63
C CYS A 103 -7.87 -8.33 3.98
N ASN A 104 -8.06 -8.06 2.69
CA ASN A 104 -7.31 -7.03 2.02
C ASN A 104 -8.00 -5.65 2.13
N LYS A 105 -7.33 -4.67 2.74
CA LYS A 105 -7.76 -3.25 2.72
C LYS A 105 -6.95 -2.38 1.76
N ALA A 106 -5.75 -2.79 1.41
CA ALA A 106 -4.86 -2.06 0.51
C ALA A 106 -3.93 -3.06 -0.15
N ASN A 107 -3.74 -2.95 -1.46
CA ASN A 107 -2.75 -3.72 -2.20
C ASN A 107 -2.28 -2.86 -3.37
N LEU A 108 -1.13 -2.20 -3.23
CA LEU A 108 -0.59 -1.34 -4.27
C LEU A 108 0.23 -2.10 -5.32
N ASN A 109 0.56 -3.36 -5.04
CA ASN A 109 1.24 -4.29 -5.94
C ASN A 109 0.28 -5.22 -6.71
N GLY A 110 -1.03 -4.95 -6.64
CA GLY A 110 -2.03 -5.65 -7.44
C GLY A 110 -1.88 -5.37 -8.93
N ARG A 111 -2.59 -6.14 -9.76
CA ARG A 111 -2.61 -5.97 -11.22
C ARG A 111 -3.12 -4.58 -11.59
N LYS A 112 -2.45 -3.95 -12.56
CA LYS A 112 -2.96 -2.72 -13.18
C LYS A 112 -3.89 -3.12 -14.31
N PHE A 113 -5.18 -2.88 -14.14
CA PHE A 113 -6.18 -3.10 -15.18
C PHE A 113 -6.36 -1.83 -16.01
N GLU A 114 -6.41 -1.97 -17.34
CA GLU A 114 -6.57 -0.83 -18.26
C GLU A 114 -8.05 -0.44 -18.43
N TYR A 115 -8.93 -1.45 -18.45
CA TYR A 115 -10.35 -1.29 -18.69
C TYR A 115 -11.21 -1.61 -17.46
N ALA A 116 -12.26 -0.82 -17.24
CA ALA A 116 -13.18 -0.98 -16.12
C ALA A 116 -13.94 -2.32 -16.13
N THR A 117 -14.10 -2.94 -17.31
CA THR A 117 -14.76 -4.23 -17.50
C THR A 117 -14.02 -5.38 -16.81
N GLU A 118 -12.69 -5.28 -16.70
CA GLU A 118 -11.85 -6.28 -16.02
C GLU A 118 -12.07 -6.28 -14.50
N PHE A 119 -12.54 -5.17 -13.91
CA PHE A 119 -12.74 -5.05 -12.47
C PHE A 119 -13.98 -5.78 -11.95
N LYS A 120 -15.01 -5.99 -12.79
CA LYS A 120 -16.29 -6.57 -12.33
C LYS A 120 -16.15 -7.97 -11.74
N THR A 121 -15.17 -8.75 -12.21
CA THR A 121 -14.90 -10.12 -11.74
C THR A 121 -13.55 -10.26 -11.02
N SER A 122 -12.74 -9.20 -10.97
CA SER A 122 -11.33 -9.26 -10.53
C SER A 122 -10.91 -8.14 -9.58
N LYS A 123 -11.85 -7.50 -8.87
CA LYS A 123 -11.60 -6.32 -8.02
C LYS A 123 -10.36 -6.44 -7.12
N ALA A 124 -10.25 -7.55 -6.40
CA ALA A 124 -9.19 -7.78 -5.43
C ALA A 124 -7.86 -8.27 -6.03
N LEU A 125 -7.86 -8.60 -7.33
CA LEU A 125 -6.63 -8.80 -8.07
C LEU A 125 -5.92 -7.46 -8.35
N GLY A 126 -6.68 -6.37 -8.42
CA GLY A 126 -6.18 -5.08 -8.86
C GLY A 126 -5.49 -4.28 -7.76
N ILE A 127 -4.89 -3.15 -8.16
CA ILE A 127 -4.48 -2.09 -7.24
C ILE A 127 -5.70 -1.65 -6.42
N THR A 128 -5.63 -1.82 -5.11
CA THR A 128 -6.77 -1.63 -4.20
C THR A 128 -6.42 -0.66 -3.08
N TRP A 129 -7.36 0.22 -2.73
CA TRP A 129 -7.30 1.04 -1.52
C TRP A 129 -8.71 1.24 -0.95
N HIS A 130 -8.93 0.74 0.27
CA HIS A 130 -10.19 0.85 0.98
C HIS A 130 -10.34 2.24 1.61
N ILE A 131 -11.51 2.86 1.44
CA ILE A 131 -11.88 4.08 2.14
C ILE A 131 -12.97 3.68 3.14
N LYS A 132 -12.76 4.00 4.42
CA LYS A 132 -13.70 3.70 5.50
C LYS A 132 -15.11 4.19 5.14
N ASP A 133 -16.10 3.34 5.39
CA ASP A 133 -17.52 3.60 5.14
C ASP A 133 -17.85 3.83 3.65
N LYS A 134 -16.97 3.38 2.74
CA LYS A 134 -17.13 3.54 1.29
C LYS A 134 -16.65 2.31 0.52
N ASP A 135 -17.38 1.20 0.67
CA ASP A 135 -17.06 -0.09 0.02
C ASP A 135 -16.88 0.00 -1.51
N GLN A 136 -17.51 0.97 -2.16
CA GLN A 136 -17.31 1.23 -3.60
C GLN A 136 -15.86 1.61 -3.95
N SER A 137 -15.02 1.98 -2.98
CA SER A 137 -13.61 2.30 -3.21
C SER A 137 -12.79 1.10 -3.68
N TYR A 138 -13.24 -0.13 -3.40
CA TYR A 138 -12.65 -1.35 -3.96
C TYR A 138 -12.76 -1.44 -5.49
N TYR A 139 -13.63 -0.65 -6.12
CA TYR A 139 -13.82 -0.59 -7.56
C TYR A 139 -13.11 0.61 -8.21
N TYR A 140 -12.37 1.40 -7.43
CA TYR A 140 -11.62 2.52 -7.98
C TYR A 140 -10.43 2.03 -8.78
N SER A 141 -10.24 2.62 -9.96
CA SER A 141 -9.07 2.41 -10.78
C SER A 141 -8.04 3.51 -10.54
N TYR A 142 -6.77 3.13 -10.46
CA TYR A 142 -5.66 4.04 -10.23
C TYR A 142 -4.85 4.18 -11.52
N HIS A 143 -4.72 5.42 -12.00
CA HIS A 143 -3.88 5.77 -13.13
C HIS A 143 -2.39 5.66 -12.77
N ASN A 144 -2.04 6.15 -11.57
CA ASN A 144 -0.69 6.10 -11.02
C ASN A 144 -0.73 5.82 -9.52
N VAL A 145 0.27 5.08 -9.04
CA VAL A 145 0.57 4.87 -7.62
C VAL A 145 2.08 5.02 -7.44
N GLU A 146 2.48 5.74 -6.40
CA GLU A 146 3.88 5.92 -6.07
C GLU A 146 4.07 5.85 -4.55
N MET A 147 5.11 5.14 -4.11
CA MET A 147 5.52 5.05 -2.71
C MET A 147 6.93 5.64 -2.59
N LYS A 148 7.13 6.58 -1.67
CA LYS A 148 8.38 7.30 -1.44
C LYS A 148 8.76 7.22 0.03
N ILE A 149 10.04 7.09 0.33
CA ILE A 149 10.57 6.99 1.69
C ILE A 149 11.51 8.15 1.93
N ARG A 150 11.53 8.68 3.15
CA ARG A 150 12.45 9.73 3.60
C ARG A 150 12.55 9.75 5.12
N ASP A 151 13.62 10.30 5.64
CA ASP A 151 13.75 10.65 7.06
C ASP A 151 12.54 11.46 7.53
N ASP A 152 11.93 11.03 8.62
CA ASP A 152 10.70 11.63 9.17
C ASP A 152 10.94 13.06 9.69
N ASP A 153 12.10 13.29 10.31
CA ASP A 153 12.49 14.59 10.87
C ASP A 153 12.83 15.64 9.78
N PHE A 154 13.34 15.18 8.64
CA PHE A 154 13.49 16.01 7.44
C PHE A 154 12.13 16.26 6.78
N GLY A 155 11.26 15.26 6.81
CA GLY A 155 9.94 15.26 6.23
C GLY A 155 9.94 15.26 4.70
N PHE A 156 8.77 15.10 4.11
CA PHE A 156 8.60 15.35 2.67
C PHE A 156 8.40 16.84 2.45
N CYS A 157 9.18 17.48 1.57
CA CYS A 157 8.96 18.89 1.21
C CYS A 157 7.50 19.07 0.73
N THR A 158 6.63 19.61 1.59
CA THR A 158 5.21 19.81 1.29
C THR A 158 4.95 21.12 0.53
N GLY A 159 6.01 21.85 0.18
CA GLY A 159 5.91 23.14 -0.52
C GLY A 159 5.34 24.27 0.32
N ARG A 160 5.14 24.09 1.63
CA ARG A 160 4.88 25.19 2.57
C ARG A 160 6.17 25.52 3.31
N LEU A 161 6.62 26.77 3.15
CA LEU A 161 7.61 27.36 4.05
C LEU A 161 7.02 27.29 5.46
N LYS A 162 7.80 26.78 6.43
CA LYS A 162 7.49 26.97 7.85
C LYS A 162 7.51 28.48 8.09
N SER A 163 6.37 29.02 8.51
CA SER A 163 6.24 30.40 9.00
C SER A 163 6.99 30.58 10.30
#